data_AF-A5UFY3-F1
#
_entry.id   AF-A5UFY3-F1
#
_cell.length_a   1.000
_cell.length_b   1.000
_cell.length_c   1.000
_cell.angle_alpha   90.00
_cell.angle_beta   90.00
_cell.angle_gamma   90.00
#
_symmetry.space_group_name_H-M   'P 1'
#
loop_
_entity.id
_entity.type
_entity.pdbx_description
1 polymer ?
#
loop_
_entity_poly.entity_id
_entity_poly.type
_entity_poly.pdbx_seq_one_letter_code
_entity_poly.pdbx_strand_id
1 'polypeptide(L)' 'MSELNEMQKLAWAGFAGGDWQENVNVRDFIQKTIPL' A
#
# COMPACT_ATOMS: atom_id res chain seq x y z
N MET A 1 2.02 17.59 3.76
CA MET A 1 1.29 16.39 3.31
C MET A 1 1.69 15.92 1.90
N SER A 2 2.45 16.70 1.12
CA SER A 2 2.95 16.29 -0.20
C SER A 2 4.12 15.27 -0.13
N GLU A 3 5.01 15.40 0.84
CA GLU A 3 6.22 14.56 0.95
C GLU A 3 5.93 13.10 1.36
N LEU A 4 4.85 12.85 2.10
CA LEU A 4 4.44 11.49 2.46
C LEU A 4 4.07 10.65 1.23
N ASN A 5 3.50 11.28 0.20
CA ASN A 5 3.01 10.61 -1.00
C ASN A 5 4.15 9.99 -1.84
N GLU A 6 5.27 10.68 -2.03
CA GLU A 6 6.37 10.17 -2.87
C GLU A 6 7.15 9.05 -2.18
N MET A 7 7.43 9.20 -0.88
CA MET A 7 8.08 8.14 -0.10
C MET A 7 7.20 6.89 0.00
N GLN A 8 5.89 7.04 0.18
CA GLN A 8 4.94 5.93 0.17
C GLN A 8 4.93 5.21 -1.17
N LYS A 9 4.87 5.94 -2.30
CA LYS A 9 4.94 5.34 -3.64
C LYS A 9 6.22 4.53 -3.87
N LEU A 10 7.37 5.05 -3.42
CA LEU A 10 8.64 4.33 -3.49
C LEU A 10 8.64 3.07 -2.62
N ALA A 11 8.19 3.16 -1.37
CA ALA A 11 8.14 2.05 -0.44
C ALA A 11 7.13 0.96 -0.86
N TRP A 12 6.08 1.34 -1.58
CA TRP A 12 5.01 0.45 -2.01
C TRP A 12 5.20 -0.13 -3.41
N ALA A 13 6.29 0.24 -4.10
CA ALA A 13 6.60 -0.26 -5.42
C ALA A 13 6.71 -1.80 -5.41
N GLY A 14 5.91 -2.46 -6.24
CA GLY A 14 5.88 -3.92 -6.35
C GLY A 14 4.82 -4.61 -5.48
N PHE A 15 4.15 -3.90 -4.56
CA PHE A 15 2.95 -4.42 -3.91
C PHE A 15 1.71 -4.20 -4.79
N ALA A 16 0.76 -5.13 -4.70
CA ALA A 16 -0.51 -5.00 -5.39
C ALA A 16 -1.34 -3.85 -4.77
N GLY A 17 -1.83 -2.95 -5.64
CA GLY A 17 -2.65 -1.81 -5.22
C GLY A 17 -3.99 -2.24 -4.61
N GLY A 18 -4.53 -1.39 -3.74
CA GLY A 18 -5.76 -1.65 -3.00
C GLY A 18 -6.20 -0.46 -2.15
N ASP A 19 -7.27 -0.65 -1.39
CA ASP A 19 -7.84 0.35 -0.48
C ASP A 19 -6.82 0.80 0.59
N TRP A 20 -5.87 -0.07 0.91
CA TRP A 20 -4.77 0.19 1.85
C TRP A 20 -3.86 1.37 1.47
N GLN A 21 -3.87 1.83 0.21
CA GLN A 21 -3.07 2.97 -0.23
C GLN A 21 -3.72 4.33 0.10
N GLU A 22 -5.04 4.36 0.23
CA GLU A 22 -5.83 5.58 0.50
C GLU A 22 -6.33 5.60 1.95
N ASN A 23 -6.58 4.43 2.54
CA ASN A 23 -7.08 4.24 3.89
C ASN A 23 -6.15 3.33 4.70
N VAL A 24 -6.12 3.48 6.03
CA VAL A 24 -5.40 2.55 6.90
C VAL A 24 -6.15 1.20 6.94
N ASN A 25 -5.76 0.29 6.05
CA ASN A 25 -6.41 -1.02 5.88
C ASN A 25 -5.38 -2.15 5.73
N VAL A 26 -4.84 -2.62 6.87
CA VAL A 26 -3.79 -3.66 6.90
C VAL A 26 -4.29 -5.01 6.37
N ARG A 27 -5.58 -5.30 6.52
CA ARG A 27 -6.17 -6.56 6.04
C ARG A 27 -6.10 -6.65 4.51
N ASP A 28 -6.48 -5.58 3.82
CA ASP A 28 -6.45 -5.50 2.35
C ASP A 28 -5.01 -5.64 1.82
N PHE A 29 -4.05 -4.96 2.46
CA PHE A 29 -2.64 -5.10 2.11
C PHE A 29 -2.14 -6.55 2.17
N ILE A 30 -2.39 -7.25 3.28
CA ILE A 30 -1.97 -8.65 3.49
C ILE A 30 -2.61 -9.56 2.43
N GLN A 31 -3.91 -9.43 2.21
CA GLN A 31 -4.65 -10.27 1.26
C GLN A 31 -4.20 -10.09 -0.19
N LYS A 32 -3.79 -8.87 -0.57
CA LYS A 32 -3.34 -8.55 -1.93
C LYS A 32 -1.87 -8.91 -2.17
N THR A 33 -1.05 -8.90 -1.12
CA THR A 33 0.41 -9.04 -1.25
C THR A 33 0.90 -10.46 -0.97
N ILE A 34 0.27 -11.17 -0.03
CA ILE A 34 0.73 -12.50 0.39
C ILE A 34 -0.15 -13.55 -0.31
N PRO A 35 0.39 -14.32 -1.27
CA PRO A 35 -0.32 -15.47 -1.80
C PRO A 35 -0.47 -16.53 -0.70
N LEU A 36 -1.66 -17.12 -0.60
CA LEU A 36 -1.96 -18.25 0.28
C LEU A 36 -1.28 -19.53 -0.19
#